data_AF-A0A415JLN3-F1
#
_entry.id   AF-A0A415JLN3-F1
#
_cell.length_a   1.000
_cell.length_b   1.000
_cell.length_c   1.000
_cell.angle_alpha   90.00
_cell.angle_beta   90.00
_cell.angle_gamma   90.00
#
_symmetry.space_group_name_H-M   'P 1'
#
loop_
_entity.id
_entity.type
_entity.pdbx_description
1 polymer ?
#
loop_
_entity_poly.entity_id
_entity_poly.type
_entity_poly.pdbx_seq_one_letter_code
_entity_poly.pdbx_strand_id
1 'polypeptide(L)'
;MTDANRKPWLTASEQIDHLKSRGVHFSLMSEDDARAYLEKNSNYFRLRAYRLGFPKVEEGVRKGEYANLDFKMLVDLSIVDMLLRYEMLPLTLDVEHFAKVKLLKRIEMEGEDGYAVVSEFISSYDGVKPDGTPYYSLKNEILRCKNSPYTGGLIAKYADFDFPAWAFVEVVSFGSFLYFYKFCAKRFNDREMLKEFYILQAVKSLRNAALTIAVF
;
A
#
# COMPACT_ATOMS: atom_id res chain seq x y z
N MET A 1 12.67 18.35 32.42
CA MET A 1 11.40 18.24 31.68
C MET A 1 11.44 16.92 30.94
N THR A 2 10.74 15.91 31.44
CA THR A 2 10.58 14.62 30.77
C THR A 2 9.66 14.81 29.56
N ASP A 3 10.17 14.46 28.39
CA ASP A 3 9.49 14.54 27.09
C ASP A 3 8.17 13.74 27.14
N ALA A 4 7.04 14.43 27.23
CA ALA A 4 5.70 13.86 27.46
C ALA A 4 5.22 12.92 26.33
N ASN A 5 5.97 12.81 25.22
CA ASN A 5 5.65 11.95 24.08
C ASN A 5 6.46 10.65 24.00
N ARG A 6 7.43 10.41 24.89
CA ARG A 6 8.19 9.15 24.89
C ARG A 6 7.44 8.06 25.65
N LYS A 7 6.95 7.05 24.91
CA LYS A 7 6.35 5.85 25.51
C LYS A 7 7.45 4.85 25.87
N PRO A 8 7.41 4.26 27.07
CA PRO A 8 8.38 3.24 27.48
C PRO A 8 8.22 1.98 26.61
N TRP A 9 9.32 1.25 26.43
CA TRP A 9 9.29 -0.09 25.87
C TRP A 9 8.59 -1.01 26.86
N LEU A 10 7.58 -1.77 26.41
CA LEU A 10 6.84 -2.71 27.24
C LEU A 10 7.20 -4.14 26.82
N THR A 11 7.58 -4.96 27.80
CA THR A 11 7.68 -6.43 27.70
C THR A 11 6.30 -7.05 27.42
N ALA A 12 6.25 -8.32 27.01
CA ALA A 12 4.98 -9.01 26.74
C ALA A 12 4.06 -9.04 27.98
N SER A 13 4.63 -9.22 29.18
CA SER A 13 3.86 -9.16 30.43
C SER A 13 3.30 -7.75 30.68
N GLU A 14 4.11 -6.71 30.54
CA GLU A 14 3.65 -5.32 30.70
C GLU A 14 2.61 -4.92 29.64
N GLN A 15 2.71 -5.48 28.43
CA GLN A 15 1.71 -5.31 27.37
C GLN A 15 0.36 -5.94 27.74
N ILE A 16 0.38 -7.12 28.38
CA ILE A 16 -0.82 -7.80 28.89
C ILE A 16 -1.45 -6.97 30.02
N ASP A 17 -0.67 -6.52 30.99
CA ASP A 17 -1.16 -5.70 32.10
C ASP A 17 -1.76 -4.38 31.62
N HIS A 18 -1.12 -3.75 30.63
CA HIS A 18 -1.67 -2.56 29.99
C HIS A 18 -3.00 -2.85 29.26
N LEU A 19 -3.19 -4.03 28.66
CA LEU A 19 -4.48 -4.40 28.05
C LEU A 19 -5.57 -4.65 29.10
N LYS A 20 -5.23 -5.33 30.20
CA LYS A 20 -6.16 -5.57 31.32
C LYS A 20 -6.64 -4.27 31.96
N SER A 21 -5.74 -3.31 32.20
CA SER A 21 -6.10 -1.99 32.75
C SER A 21 -7.00 -1.17 31.82
N ARG A 22 -7.20 -1.62 30.57
CA ARG A 22 -8.11 -1.01 29.60
C ARG A 22 -9.40 -1.81 29.43
N GLY A 23 -9.64 -2.84 30.25
CA GLY A 23 -10.82 -3.69 30.22
C GLY A 23 -10.77 -4.82 29.18
N VAL A 24 -9.59 -5.21 28.70
CA VAL A 24 -9.44 -6.39 27.83
C VAL A 24 -9.44 -7.66 28.67
N HIS A 25 -10.26 -8.62 28.27
CA HIS A 25 -10.37 -9.93 28.90
C HIS A 25 -9.39 -10.96 28.30
N PHE A 26 -9.11 -12.01 29.07
CA PHE A 26 -8.25 -13.14 28.71
C PHE A 26 -8.96 -14.46 29.05
N SER A 27 -10.27 -14.53 28.78
CA SER A 27 -11.09 -15.70 29.03
C SER A 27 -11.06 -16.71 27.88
N LEU A 28 -10.79 -16.25 26.66
CA LEU A 28 -10.71 -17.11 25.46
C LEU A 28 -9.28 -17.54 25.10
N MET A 29 -8.26 -16.86 25.62
CA MET A 29 -6.85 -17.20 25.49
C MET A 29 -6.17 -16.94 26.83
N SER A 30 -5.44 -17.93 27.34
CA SER A 30 -4.75 -17.79 28.62
C SER A 30 -3.68 -16.70 28.55
N GLU A 31 -3.32 -16.13 29.69
CA GLU A 31 -2.27 -15.11 29.74
C GLU A 31 -0.91 -15.63 29.32
N ASP A 32 -0.61 -16.90 29.61
CA ASP A 32 0.64 -17.54 29.20
C ASP A 32 0.68 -17.76 27.69
N ASP A 33 -0.43 -18.18 27.07
CA ASP A 33 -0.55 -18.29 25.61
C ASP A 33 -0.48 -16.91 24.95
N ALA A 34 -1.11 -15.89 25.55
CA ALA A 34 -1.04 -14.52 25.07
C ALA A 34 0.38 -13.96 25.14
N ARG A 35 1.12 -14.26 26.21
CA ARG A 35 2.52 -13.85 26.39
C ARG A 35 3.40 -14.51 25.34
N ALA A 36 3.29 -15.83 25.18
CA ALA A 36 4.01 -16.59 24.15
C ALA A 36 3.68 -16.07 22.75
N TYR A 37 2.42 -15.71 22.49
CA TYR A 37 2.00 -15.10 21.23
C TYR A 37 2.70 -13.76 20.98
N LEU A 38 2.75 -12.87 21.98
CA LEU A 38 3.39 -11.54 21.87
C LEU A 38 4.91 -11.63 21.75
N GLU A 39 5.54 -12.59 22.41
CA GLU A 39 6.98 -12.84 22.33
C GLU A 39 7.38 -13.38 20.96
N LYS A 40 6.58 -14.30 20.41
CA LYS A 40 6.83 -14.91 19.10
C LYS A 40 6.44 -14.00 17.93
N ASN A 41 5.40 -13.19 18.10
CA ASN A 41 4.89 -12.28 17.09
C ASN A 41 5.14 -10.84 17.53
N SER A 42 6.18 -10.19 16.99
CA SER A 42 6.62 -8.83 17.35
C SER A 42 5.65 -7.70 16.94
N ASN A 43 4.35 -7.94 16.96
CA ASN A 43 3.31 -7.14 16.30
C ASN A 43 2.27 -6.57 17.28
N TYR A 44 2.63 -6.33 18.55
CA TYR A 44 1.73 -5.75 19.56
C TYR A 44 1.05 -4.46 19.05
N PHE A 45 1.78 -3.62 18.33
CA PHE A 45 1.24 -2.39 17.78
C PHE A 45 0.12 -2.63 16.76
N ARG A 46 0.29 -3.61 15.86
CA ARG A 46 -0.74 -4.04 14.91
C ARG A 46 -1.95 -4.62 15.62
N LEU A 47 -1.70 -5.52 16.58
CA LEU A 47 -2.75 -6.16 17.36
C LEU A 47 -3.60 -5.12 18.12
N ARG A 48 -2.95 -4.06 18.60
CA ARG A 48 -3.57 -2.90 19.24
C ARG A 48 -4.33 -1.98 18.26
N ALA A 49 -4.18 -2.08 16.94
CA ALA A 49 -5.01 -1.29 16.01
C ALA A 49 -6.44 -1.84 15.94
N TYR A 50 -6.61 -3.17 15.96
CA TYR A 50 -7.94 -3.81 15.82
C TYR A 50 -8.92 -3.47 16.94
N ARG A 51 -8.43 -3.07 18.12
CA ARG A 51 -9.28 -2.61 19.23
C ARG A 51 -10.12 -1.38 18.90
N LEU A 52 -9.78 -0.61 17.85
CA LEU A 52 -10.56 0.57 17.45
C LEU A 52 -11.96 0.18 16.95
N GLY A 53 -12.14 -1.06 16.49
CA GLY A 53 -13.45 -1.60 16.12
C GLY A 53 -14.33 -2.02 17.30
N PHE A 54 -13.84 -1.90 18.54
CA PHE A 54 -14.56 -2.34 19.72
C PHE A 54 -15.10 -1.18 20.55
N PRO A 55 -16.37 -1.24 20.99
CA PRO A 55 -16.99 -0.19 21.77
C PRO A 55 -16.37 -0.11 23.17
N LYS A 56 -16.44 1.09 23.74
CA LYS A 56 -16.04 1.37 25.12
C LYS A 56 -17.27 1.66 25.98
N VAL A 57 -17.12 1.49 27.28
CA VAL A 57 -18.15 1.81 28.27
C VAL A 57 -18.27 3.33 28.40
N GLU A 58 -19.48 3.88 28.24
CA GLU A 58 -19.74 5.32 28.25
C GLU A 58 -19.98 5.90 29.66
N GLU A 59 -20.47 5.06 30.59
CA GLU A 59 -20.91 5.49 31.92
C GLU A 59 -20.55 4.50 33.03
N GLY A 60 -20.53 4.96 34.28
CA GLY A 60 -20.22 4.15 35.45
C GLY A 60 -18.73 4.00 35.74
N VAL A 61 -18.40 3.08 36.66
CA VAL A 61 -17.03 2.90 37.21
C VAL A 61 -16.01 2.48 36.15
N ARG A 62 -16.45 1.78 35.10
CA ARG A 62 -15.62 1.28 34.00
C ARG A 62 -15.54 2.23 32.80
N LYS A 63 -15.98 3.49 32.94
CA LYS A 63 -16.03 4.44 31.82
C LYS A 63 -14.67 4.55 31.11
N GLY A 64 -14.69 4.35 29.79
CA GLY A 64 -13.50 4.41 28.92
C GLY A 64 -12.74 3.09 28.75
N GLU A 65 -13.12 2.03 29.47
CA GLU A 65 -12.67 0.65 29.23
C GLU A 65 -13.42 0.01 28.06
N TYR A 66 -12.86 -1.05 27.48
CA TYR A 66 -13.55 -1.86 26.48
C TYR A 66 -14.72 -2.63 27.10
N ALA A 67 -15.86 -2.63 26.40
CA ALA A 67 -17.08 -3.27 26.91
C ALA A 67 -17.03 -4.80 26.81
N ASN A 68 -16.70 -5.32 25.61
CA ASN A 68 -16.66 -6.76 25.28
C ASN A 68 -15.47 -7.04 24.35
N LEU A 69 -14.25 -6.92 24.87
CA LEU A 69 -13.04 -7.21 24.11
C LEU A 69 -12.19 -8.25 24.84
N ASP A 70 -11.92 -9.37 24.17
CA ASP A 70 -10.96 -10.37 24.63
C ASP A 70 -9.70 -10.35 23.74
N PHE A 71 -8.55 -10.64 24.33
CA PHE A 71 -7.28 -10.72 23.61
C PHE A 71 -7.33 -11.69 22.43
N LYS A 72 -8.00 -12.83 22.57
CA LYS A 72 -8.17 -13.82 21.49
C LYS A 72 -8.87 -13.23 20.27
N MET A 73 -9.82 -12.32 20.45
CA MET A 73 -10.51 -11.66 19.34
C MET A 73 -9.56 -10.79 18.52
N LEU A 74 -8.60 -10.12 19.17
CA LEU A 74 -7.57 -9.35 18.49
C LEU A 74 -6.60 -10.25 17.71
N VAL A 75 -6.25 -11.40 18.29
CA VAL A 75 -5.46 -12.43 17.60
C VAL A 75 -6.20 -12.92 16.36
N ASP A 76 -7.46 -13.29 16.49
CA ASP A 76 -8.29 -13.81 15.39
C ASP A 76 -8.46 -12.79 14.27
N LEU A 77 -8.76 -11.53 14.59
CA LEU A 77 -8.81 -10.46 13.59
C LEU A 77 -7.47 -10.28 12.87
N SER A 78 -6.35 -10.42 13.58
CA SER A 78 -5.01 -10.32 12.97
C SER A 78 -4.69 -11.49 12.04
N ILE A 79 -5.23 -12.68 12.32
CA ILE A 79 -5.11 -13.86 11.46
C ILE A 79 -6.01 -13.70 10.23
N VAL A 80 -7.26 -13.28 10.41
CA VAL A 80 -8.20 -13.02 9.29
C VAL A 80 -7.63 -11.96 8.35
N ASP A 81 -7.12 -10.84 8.89
CA ASP A 81 -6.44 -9.81 8.10
C ASP A 81 -5.26 -10.40 7.31
N MET A 82 -4.42 -11.20 7.96
CA MET A 82 -3.27 -11.84 7.30
C MET A 82 -3.71 -12.77 6.16
N LEU A 83 -4.70 -13.63 6.39
CA LEU A 83 -5.23 -14.53 5.37
C LEU A 83 -5.82 -13.75 4.20
N LEU A 84 -6.62 -12.71 4.48
CA LEU A 84 -7.18 -11.85 3.44
C LEU A 84 -6.07 -11.18 2.60
N ARG A 85 -4.99 -10.70 3.23
CA ARG A 85 -3.86 -10.11 2.49
C ARG A 85 -3.15 -11.13 1.59
N TYR A 86 -3.03 -12.38 2.02
CA TYR A 86 -2.45 -13.44 1.19
C TYR A 86 -3.29 -13.76 -0.04
N GLU A 87 -4.61 -13.65 0.03
CA GLU A 87 -5.49 -13.83 -1.12
C GLU A 87 -5.58 -12.58 -2.01
N MET A 88 -5.61 -11.38 -1.41
CA MET A 88 -5.76 -10.13 -2.15
C MET A 88 -4.50 -9.74 -2.93
N LEU A 89 -3.31 -10.03 -2.40
CA LEU A 89 -2.07 -9.59 -3.05
C LEU A 89 -1.90 -10.21 -4.46
N PRO A 90 -1.99 -11.54 -4.66
CA PRO A 90 -1.93 -12.15 -6.00
C PRO A 90 -2.98 -11.56 -6.96
N LEU A 91 -4.23 -11.42 -6.50
CA LEU A 91 -5.31 -10.86 -7.31
C LEU A 91 -4.99 -9.45 -7.80
N THR A 92 -4.41 -8.60 -6.94
CA THR A 92 -4.03 -7.24 -7.35
C THR A 92 -2.87 -7.22 -8.33
N LEU A 93 -1.95 -8.18 -8.27
CA LEU A 93 -0.85 -8.33 -9.23
C LEU A 93 -1.39 -8.79 -10.59
N ASP A 94 -2.34 -9.71 -10.61
CA ASP A 94 -2.99 -10.16 -11.85
C ASP A 94 -3.74 -9.02 -12.52
N VAL A 95 -4.51 -8.23 -11.75
CA VAL A 95 -5.21 -7.06 -12.30
C VAL A 95 -4.22 -6.03 -12.88
N GLU A 96 -3.10 -5.77 -12.22
CA GLU A 96 -2.04 -4.91 -12.78
C GLU A 96 -1.51 -5.48 -14.10
N HIS A 97 -1.19 -6.77 -14.13
CA HIS A 97 -0.67 -7.43 -15.34
C HIS A 97 -1.67 -7.32 -16.50
N PHE A 98 -2.95 -7.67 -16.28
CA PHE A 98 -3.97 -7.58 -17.32
C PHE A 98 -4.24 -6.14 -17.76
N ALA A 99 -4.16 -5.16 -16.86
CA ALA A 99 -4.28 -3.75 -17.22
C ALA A 99 -3.12 -3.32 -18.15
N LYS A 100 -1.88 -3.76 -17.89
CA LYS A 100 -0.72 -3.49 -18.76
C LYS A 100 -0.92 -4.10 -20.14
N VAL A 101 -1.28 -5.38 -20.21
CA VAL A 101 -1.55 -6.09 -21.47
C VAL A 101 -2.67 -5.40 -22.26
N LYS A 102 -3.76 -5.02 -21.58
CA LYS A 102 -4.88 -4.30 -22.19
C LYS A 102 -4.43 -2.96 -22.77
N LEU A 103 -3.63 -2.19 -22.03
CA LEU A 103 -3.13 -0.90 -22.51
C LEU A 103 -2.27 -1.06 -23.77
N LEU A 104 -1.35 -2.03 -23.80
CA LEU A 104 -0.49 -2.27 -24.96
C LEU A 104 -1.30 -2.64 -26.20
N LYS A 105 -2.28 -3.54 -26.05
CA LYS A 105 -3.21 -3.87 -27.14
C LYS A 105 -3.99 -2.65 -27.62
N ARG A 106 -4.39 -1.77 -26.71
CA ARG A 106 -5.14 -0.55 -27.06
C ARG A 106 -4.28 0.42 -27.87
N ILE A 107 -3.03 0.62 -27.48
CA ILE A 107 -2.04 1.44 -28.22
C ILE A 107 -1.85 0.88 -29.64
N GLU A 108 -1.69 -0.44 -29.76
CA GLU A 108 -1.57 -1.12 -31.07
C GLU A 108 -2.82 -0.93 -31.94
N MET A 109 -4.02 -1.11 -31.37
CA MET A 109 -5.28 -0.95 -32.11
C MET A 109 -5.53 0.47 -32.63
N GLU A 110 -5.09 1.48 -31.89
CA GLU A 110 -5.19 2.89 -32.31
C GLU A 110 -4.10 3.27 -33.34
N GLY A 111 -3.16 2.37 -33.65
CA GLY A 111 -2.09 2.62 -34.62
C GLY A 111 -1.05 3.63 -34.14
N GLU A 112 -0.91 3.79 -32.82
CA GLU A 112 0.01 4.74 -32.20
C GLU A 112 1.45 4.22 -32.18
N ASP A 113 2.40 5.14 -32.24
CA ASP A 113 3.80 4.82 -32.00
C ASP A 113 4.06 4.68 -30.49
N GLY A 114 4.40 3.46 -30.08
CA GLY A 114 4.68 3.11 -28.69
C GLY A 114 5.86 3.86 -28.07
N TYR A 115 6.76 4.45 -28.86
CA TYR A 115 7.81 5.34 -28.36
C TYR A 115 7.28 6.77 -28.17
N ALA A 116 6.60 7.31 -29.19
CA ALA A 116 6.06 8.67 -29.16
C ALA A 116 5.09 8.87 -27.99
N VAL A 117 4.16 7.94 -27.77
CA VAL A 117 3.18 8.04 -26.66
C VAL A 117 3.86 8.07 -25.30
N VAL A 118 4.95 7.32 -25.11
CA VAL A 118 5.71 7.31 -23.86
C VAL A 118 6.50 8.60 -23.70
N SER A 119 7.18 9.07 -24.75
CA SER A 119 7.95 10.31 -24.72
C SER A 119 7.08 11.53 -24.42
N GLU A 120 5.89 11.60 -25.02
CA GLU A 120 4.90 12.65 -24.73
C GLU A 120 4.38 12.55 -23.29
N PHE A 121 4.12 11.35 -22.80
CA PHE A 121 3.72 11.15 -21.40
C PHE A 121 4.81 11.60 -20.43
N ILE A 122 6.06 11.19 -20.64
CA ILE A 122 7.19 11.58 -19.80
C ILE A 122 7.34 13.11 -19.80
N SER A 123 7.28 13.72 -20.98
CA SER A 123 7.36 15.18 -21.14
C SER A 123 6.23 15.93 -20.44
N SER A 124 5.04 15.32 -20.31
CA SER A 124 3.91 15.92 -19.58
C SER A 124 4.16 16.06 -18.07
N TYR A 125 5.16 15.36 -17.52
CA TYR A 125 5.59 15.44 -16.12
C TYR A 125 6.78 16.38 -15.90
N ASP A 126 7.39 16.83 -16.98
CA ASP A 126 8.50 17.77 -16.93
C ASP A 126 7.92 19.16 -16.61
N GLY A 127 8.36 19.75 -15.50
CA GLY A 127 7.91 21.06 -15.08
C GLY A 127 9.07 21.90 -14.56
N VAL A 128 8.78 23.15 -14.21
CA VAL A 128 9.74 24.06 -13.56
C VAL A 128 9.15 24.45 -12.21
N LYS A 129 9.92 24.30 -11.15
CA LYS A 129 9.54 24.76 -9.81
C LYS A 129 9.47 26.30 -9.78
N PRO A 130 8.79 26.90 -8.77
CA PRO A 130 8.77 28.35 -8.61
C PRO A 130 10.15 29.01 -8.50
N ASP A 131 11.18 28.25 -8.13
CA ASP A 131 12.58 28.69 -8.02
C ASP A 131 13.37 28.62 -9.34
N GLY A 132 12.73 28.24 -10.45
CA GLY A 132 13.36 28.10 -11.76
C GLY A 132 14.07 26.76 -11.98
N THR A 133 14.08 25.85 -11.00
CA THR A 133 14.71 24.53 -11.16
C THR A 133 13.80 23.56 -11.91
N PRO A 134 14.31 22.81 -12.91
CA PRO A 134 13.52 21.80 -13.59
C PRO A 134 13.17 20.65 -12.64
N TYR A 135 11.95 20.16 -12.73
CA TYR A 135 11.39 19.10 -11.91
C TYR A 135 10.95 17.93 -12.79
N TYR A 136 11.66 16.81 -12.62
CA TYR A 136 11.45 15.58 -13.37
C TYR A 136 10.93 14.47 -12.45
N SER A 137 9.72 14.62 -11.89
CA SER A 137 9.17 13.66 -10.91
C SER A 137 9.25 12.20 -11.37
N LEU A 138 8.81 11.94 -12.60
CA LEU A 138 8.76 10.60 -13.16
C LEU A 138 10.15 10.05 -13.51
N LYS A 139 11.02 10.86 -14.12
CA LYS A 139 12.41 10.44 -14.42
C LYS A 139 13.18 10.15 -13.13
N ASN A 140 12.98 10.96 -12.09
CA ASN A 140 13.58 10.74 -10.77
C ASN A 140 13.06 9.46 -10.11
N GLU A 141 11.77 9.13 -10.25
CA GLU A 141 11.22 7.84 -9.80
C GLU A 141 11.92 6.67 -10.50
N ILE A 142 12.02 6.71 -11.82
CA ILE A 142 12.67 5.66 -12.62
C ILE A 142 14.14 5.50 -12.21
N LEU A 143 14.88 6.60 -12.07
CA LEU A 143 16.31 6.56 -11.70
C LEU A 143 16.56 5.98 -10.30
N ARG A 144 15.62 6.11 -9.35
CA ARG A 144 15.73 5.45 -8.03
C ARG A 144 15.75 3.93 -8.16
N CYS A 145 15.15 3.38 -9.20
CA CYS A 145 15.13 1.95 -9.47
C CYS A 145 16.33 1.46 -10.28
N LYS A 146 17.28 2.32 -10.67
CA LYS A 146 18.44 1.96 -11.50
C LYS A 146 19.31 0.84 -10.90
N ASN A 147 19.41 0.79 -9.57
CA ASN A 147 20.18 -0.24 -8.86
C ASN A 147 19.36 -1.48 -8.50
N SER A 148 18.09 -1.56 -8.94
CA SER A 148 17.25 -2.73 -8.73
C SER A 148 17.75 -3.89 -9.61
N PRO A 149 17.87 -5.12 -9.07
CA PRO A 149 18.22 -6.30 -9.86
C PRO A 149 17.26 -6.57 -11.03
N TYR A 150 16.01 -6.15 -10.90
CA TYR A 150 14.94 -6.47 -11.85
C TYR A 150 14.80 -5.43 -12.97
N THR A 151 14.96 -4.14 -12.67
CA THR A 151 14.72 -3.04 -13.63
C THR A 151 15.99 -2.32 -14.05
N GLY A 152 17.12 -2.54 -13.36
CA GLY A 152 18.38 -1.85 -13.63
C GLY A 152 18.91 -2.09 -15.05
N GLY A 153 18.81 -3.32 -15.56
CA GLY A 153 19.22 -3.65 -16.93
C GLY A 153 18.37 -2.96 -18.00
N LEU A 154 17.06 -2.87 -17.78
CA LEU A 154 16.13 -2.16 -18.67
C LEU A 154 16.39 -0.65 -18.64
N ILE A 155 16.56 -0.07 -17.45
CA ILE A 155 16.86 1.36 -17.30
C ILE A 155 18.21 1.71 -17.94
N ALA A 156 19.22 0.85 -17.81
CA ALA A 156 20.52 1.06 -18.44
C ALA A 156 20.44 1.02 -19.97
N LYS A 157 19.59 0.15 -20.54
CA LYS A 157 19.37 0.05 -21.99
C LYS A 157 18.68 1.30 -22.57
N TYR A 158 17.82 1.94 -21.79
CA TYR A 158 17.04 3.13 -22.20
C TYR A 158 17.43 4.34 -21.33
N ALA A 159 18.73 4.63 -21.23
CA ALA A 159 19.27 5.66 -20.34
C ALA A 159 18.78 7.08 -20.68
N ASP A 160 18.42 7.33 -21.95
CA ASP A 160 17.91 8.61 -22.44
C ASP A 160 16.40 8.79 -22.22
N PHE A 161 15.76 7.88 -21.49
CA PHE A 161 14.31 7.82 -21.26
C PHE A 161 13.46 7.57 -22.52
N ASP A 162 14.09 7.13 -23.61
CA ASP A 162 13.42 6.71 -24.84
C ASP A 162 12.91 5.26 -24.73
N PHE A 163 11.91 5.07 -23.87
CA PHE A 163 11.33 3.76 -23.61
C PHE A 163 10.21 3.43 -24.62
N PRO A 164 10.19 2.24 -25.22
CA PRO A 164 8.98 1.74 -25.85
C PRO A 164 7.92 1.41 -24.79
N ALA A 165 6.64 1.53 -25.15
CA ALA A 165 5.50 1.27 -24.26
C ALA A 165 5.62 -0.05 -23.48
N TRP A 166 6.01 -1.16 -24.11
CA TRP A 166 6.14 -2.47 -23.44
C TRP A 166 7.28 -2.54 -22.43
N ALA A 167 8.36 -1.78 -22.62
CA ALA A 167 9.44 -1.71 -21.63
C ALA A 167 9.07 -0.72 -20.52
N PHE A 168 8.43 0.39 -20.88
CA PHE A 168 8.03 1.43 -19.94
C PHE A 168 7.11 0.90 -18.84
N VAL A 169 6.07 0.13 -19.20
CA VAL A 169 5.11 -0.43 -18.24
C VAL A 169 5.72 -1.42 -17.23
N GLU A 170 6.90 -1.98 -17.54
CA GLU A 170 7.64 -2.88 -16.64
C GLU A 170 8.60 -2.12 -15.71
N VAL A 171 9.00 -0.91 -16.08
CA VAL A 171 9.97 -0.10 -15.32
C VAL A 171 9.28 0.78 -14.28
N VAL A 172 8.08 1.29 -14.59
CA VAL A 172 7.36 2.21 -13.70
C VAL A 172 6.60 1.50 -12.59
N SER A 173 6.38 2.18 -11.46
CA SER A 173 5.50 1.68 -10.41
C SER A 173 4.05 1.54 -10.91
N PHE A 174 3.24 0.72 -10.22
CA PHE A 174 1.82 0.60 -10.55
C PHE A 174 1.11 1.96 -10.50
N GLY A 175 1.48 2.83 -9.56
CA GLY A 175 0.94 4.19 -9.48
C GLY A 175 1.20 5.01 -10.75
N SER A 176 2.43 5.03 -11.23
CA SER A 176 2.83 5.78 -12.42
C SER A 176 2.27 5.15 -13.70
N PHE A 177 2.15 3.82 -13.74
CA PHE A 177 1.40 3.11 -14.78
C PHE A 177 -0.06 3.57 -14.86
N LEU A 178 -0.77 3.74 -13.73
CA LEU A 178 -2.17 4.21 -13.78
C LEU A 178 -2.30 5.61 -14.37
N TYR A 179 -1.36 6.50 -14.10
CA TYR A 179 -1.38 7.82 -14.72
C TYR A 179 -1.06 7.76 -16.21
N PHE A 180 -0.18 6.85 -16.64
CA PHE A 180 0.04 6.56 -18.05
C PHE A 180 -1.22 6.00 -18.73
N TYR A 181 -1.93 5.09 -18.05
CA TYR A 181 -3.22 4.58 -18.49
C TYR A 181 -4.24 5.70 -18.68
N LYS A 182 -4.34 6.62 -17.71
CA LYS A 182 -5.21 7.80 -17.79
C LYS A 182 -4.83 8.74 -18.93
N PHE A 183 -3.53 8.94 -19.16
CA PHE A 183 -3.02 9.76 -20.26
C PHE A 183 -3.47 9.17 -21.61
N CYS A 184 -3.28 7.86 -21.80
CA CYS A 184 -3.74 7.16 -23.00
C CYS A 184 -5.27 7.21 -23.15
N ALA A 185 -6.02 7.01 -22.06
CA ALA A 185 -7.48 7.12 -22.08
C ALA A 185 -7.98 8.48 -22.57
N LYS A 186 -7.31 9.56 -22.16
CA LYS A 186 -7.60 10.92 -22.65
C LYS A 186 -7.22 11.08 -24.12
N ARG A 187 -6.05 10.58 -24.52
CA ARG A 187 -5.55 10.63 -25.90
C ARG A 187 -6.52 9.95 -26.87
N PHE A 188 -7.04 8.79 -26.47
CA PHE A 188 -8.00 8.00 -27.28
C PHE A 188 -9.46 8.46 -27.11
N ASN A 189 -9.70 9.49 -26.30
CA ASN A 189 -11.04 9.97 -25.93
C ASN A 189 -11.97 8.83 -25.41
N ASP A 190 -11.40 7.87 -24.67
CA ASP A 190 -12.09 6.67 -24.21
C ASP A 190 -12.60 6.86 -22.77
N ARG A 191 -13.92 7.04 -22.63
CA ARG A 191 -14.58 7.26 -21.34
C ARG A 191 -14.63 6.02 -20.47
N GLU A 192 -14.69 4.82 -21.06
CA GLU A 192 -14.72 3.58 -20.27
C GLU A 192 -13.33 3.32 -19.68
N MET A 193 -12.29 3.54 -20.47
CA MET A 193 -10.91 3.48 -19.99
C MET A 193 -10.64 4.50 -18.87
N LEU A 194 -11.25 5.69 -18.93
CA LEU A 194 -11.20 6.65 -17.82
C LEU A 194 -11.91 6.16 -16.55
N LYS A 195 -13.04 5.45 -16.66
CA LYS A 195 -13.71 4.84 -15.49
C LYS A 195 -12.84 3.74 -14.88
N GLU A 196 -12.25 2.91 -15.73
CA GLU A 196 -11.34 1.84 -15.31
C GLU A 196 -10.14 2.37 -14.55
N PHE A 197 -9.59 3.53 -14.93
CA PHE A 197 -8.54 4.18 -14.14
C PHE A 197 -8.94 4.37 -12.67
N TYR A 198 -10.17 4.81 -12.38
CA TYR A 198 -10.63 5.00 -11.00
C TYR A 198 -10.79 3.67 -10.26
N ILE A 199 -11.24 2.61 -10.95
CA ILE A 199 -11.29 1.25 -10.39
C ILE A 199 -9.88 0.76 -10.06
N LEU A 200 -8.94 0.92 -10.99
CA LEU A 200 -7.54 0.54 -10.80
C LEU A 200 -6.87 1.33 -9.67
N GLN A 201 -7.27 2.58 -9.41
CA GLN A 201 -6.81 3.30 -8.22
C GLN A 201 -7.25 2.61 -6.93
N ALA A 202 -8.47 2.09 -6.86
CA ALA A 202 -8.92 1.30 -5.70
C ALA A 202 -8.10 0.01 -5.57
N VAL A 203 -7.80 -0.67 -6.68
CA VAL A 203 -6.92 -1.86 -6.70
C VAL A 203 -5.51 -1.52 -6.21
N LYS A 204 -4.94 -0.38 -6.60
CA LYS A 204 -3.65 0.09 -6.09
C LYS A 204 -3.69 0.29 -4.58
N SER A 205 -4.74 0.91 -4.05
CA SER A 205 -4.92 1.10 -2.61
C SER A 205 -5.02 -0.25 -1.88
N LEU A 206 -5.76 -1.20 -2.45
CA LEU A 206 -5.87 -2.56 -1.91
C LEU A 206 -4.51 -3.29 -1.90
N ARG A 207 -3.76 -3.23 -3.01
CA ARG A 207 -2.41 -3.79 -3.09
C ARG A 207 -1.50 -3.20 -2.02
N ASN A 208 -1.52 -1.88 -1.87
CA ASN A 208 -0.69 -1.19 -0.88
C ASN A 208 -1.09 -1.57 0.55
N ALA A 209 -2.37 -1.74 0.82
CA ALA A 209 -2.86 -2.24 2.11
C ALA A 209 -2.46 -3.70 2.35
N ALA A 210 -2.40 -4.54 1.30
CA ALA A 210 -1.97 -5.92 1.41
C ALA A 210 -0.44 -6.07 1.60
N LEU A 211 0.35 -5.20 0.96
CA LEU A 211 1.81 -5.16 1.05
C LEU A 211 2.31 -4.51 2.35
N THR A 212 1.65 -3.44 2.78
CA THR A 212 2.03 -2.73 4.00
C THR A 212 1.52 -3.53 5.19
N ILE A 213 2.36 -3.69 6.21
CA ILE A 213 1.89 -4.07 7.54
C ILE A 213 1.09 -2.86 8.05
N ALA A 214 -0.17 -2.74 7.65
CA ALA A 214 -0.97 -1.56 7.90
C ALA A 214 -1.20 -1.39 9.40
N VAL A 215 -0.70 -0.27 9.92
CA VAL A 215 -1.17 0.32 11.16
C VAL A 215 -2.22 1.32 10.72
N PHE A 216 -3.49 1.02 11.03
CA PHE A 216 -4.59 1.97 10.97
C PHE A 216 -4.52 2.93 12.18
#